data_AF-A0A843J043-F1
#
_entry.id   AF-A0A843J043-F1
#
_cell.length_a   1.000
_cell.length_b   1.000
_cell.length_c   1.000
_cell.angle_alpha   90.00
_cell.angle_beta   90.00
_cell.angle_gamma   90.00
#
_symmetry.space_group_name_H-M   'P 1'
#
loop_
_entity.id
_entity.type
_entity.pdbx_description
1 polymer ?
#
loop_
_entity_poly.entity_id
_entity_poly.type
_entity_poly.pdbx_seq_one_letter_code
_entity_poly.pdbx_strand_id
1 'polypeptide(L)'
;MSTEKENHELLIPVACAGINHHDASVEELEAFRFADEKAFLADAKKVFKGVILLQTCNRIEIFVQGTAQELERYLHSIGKTGFWTLSGREALNHLLRLASGMDSMI
;
A
#
# COMPACT_ATOMS: atom_id res chain seq x y z
N MET A 1 12.48 20.41 -28.54
CA MET A 1 12.74 18.95 -28.42
C MET A 1 11.80 18.41 -27.37
N SER A 2 10.62 17.99 -27.83
CA SER A 2 9.54 17.47 -27.00
C SER A 2 9.95 16.09 -26.48
N THR A 3 10.08 15.94 -25.16
CA THR A 3 10.10 14.62 -24.54
C THR A 3 8.65 14.27 -24.23
N GLU A 4 7.97 13.67 -25.20
CA GLU A 4 6.77 12.90 -24.93
C GLU A 4 7.19 11.75 -24.00
N LYS A 5 6.98 11.93 -22.70
CA LYS A 5 7.02 10.82 -21.76
C LYS A 5 5.90 9.88 -22.18
N GLU A 6 6.24 8.76 -22.82
CA GLU A 6 5.27 7.71 -23.10
C GLU A 6 4.62 7.26 -21.79
N ASN A 7 3.38 7.71 -21.57
CA ASN A 7 2.51 7.24 -20.51
C ASN A 7 2.03 5.83 -20.85
N HIS A 8 2.92 4.86 -20.69
CA HIS A 8 2.55 3.46 -20.60
C HIS A 8 1.80 3.26 -19.28
N GLU A 9 0.49 3.51 -19.32
CA GLU A 9 -0.41 3.10 -18.25
C GLU A 9 -0.33 1.58 -18.09
N LEU A 10 -0.33 1.14 -16.83
CA LEU A 10 -0.36 -0.29 -16.55
C LEU A 10 -1.70 -0.85 -17.02
N LEU A 11 -1.67 -1.99 -17.71
CA LEU A 11 -2.88 -2.72 -18.12
C LEU A 11 -3.77 -3.11 -16.93
N ILE A 12 -3.17 -3.19 -15.74
CA ILE A 12 -3.84 -3.49 -14.48
C ILE A 12 -3.57 -2.34 -13.51
N PRO A 13 -4.61 -1.64 -13.01
CA PRO A 13 -4.44 -0.67 -11.94
C PRO A 13 -3.87 -1.34 -10.69
N VAL A 14 -2.84 -0.72 -10.13
CA VAL A 14 -2.21 -1.13 -8.86
C VAL A 14 -2.15 0.10 -7.97
N ALA A 15 -2.50 -0.07 -6.70
CA ALA A 15 -2.38 0.96 -5.69
C ALA A 15 -1.72 0.42 -4.43
N CYS A 16 -1.08 1.32 -3.71
CA CYS A 16 -0.50 1.04 -2.39
C CYS A 16 -1.01 2.08 -1.39
N ALA A 17 -1.29 1.66 -0.18
CA ALA A 17 -1.48 2.54 0.95
C ALA A 17 -0.58 2.08 2.09
N GLY A 18 0.00 3.01 2.84
CA GLY A 18 0.92 2.63 3.88
C GLY A 18 1.15 3.67 4.95
N ILE A 19 1.81 3.21 6.01
CA ILE A 19 2.33 3.98 7.12
C ILE A 19 3.75 3.48 7.41
N ASN A 20 4.66 4.39 7.73
CA ASN A 20 6.05 4.07 8.02
C ASN A 20 6.51 4.83 9.28
N HIS A 21 7.58 4.35 9.91
CA HIS A 21 8.17 4.95 11.11
C HIS A 21 8.77 6.36 10.94
N HIS A 22 8.88 6.88 9.72
CA HIS A 22 9.27 8.29 9.49
C HIS A 22 8.06 9.22 9.60
N ASP A 23 6.87 8.72 9.27
CA ASP A 23 5.63 9.50 9.20
C ASP A 23 4.69 9.26 10.39
N ALA A 24 5.03 8.33 11.30
CA ALA A 24 4.17 7.91 12.39
C ALA A 24 4.93 7.45 13.65
N SER A 25 4.35 7.70 14.82
CA SER A 25 4.84 7.19 16.10
C SER A 25 4.69 5.67 16.21
N VAL A 26 5.35 5.05 17.20
CA VAL A 26 5.25 3.61 17.45
C VAL A 26 3.79 3.24 17.77
N GLU A 27 3.10 4.07 18.54
CA GLU A 27 1.70 3.87 18.93
C GLU A 27 0.76 3.94 17.71
N GLU A 28 1.03 4.86 16.77
CA GLU A 28 0.27 4.97 15.52
C GLU A 28 0.49 3.76 14.62
N LEU A 29 1.74 3.27 14.53
CA LEU A 29 2.05 2.03 13.83
C LEU A 29 1.34 0.84 14.46
N GLU A 30 1.38 0.68 15.78
CA GLU A 30 0.70 -0.40 16.49
C GLU A 30 -0.82 -0.37 16.29
N ALA A 31 -1.44 0.81 16.40
CA ALA A 31 -2.88 0.98 16.15
C ALA A 31 -3.25 0.69 14.70
N PHE A 32 -2.34 0.94 13.76
CA PHE A 32 -2.56 0.64 12.34
C PHE A 32 -2.41 -0.85 12.02
N ARG A 33 -1.75 -1.67 12.86
CA ARG A 33 -1.58 -3.11 12.59
C ARG A 33 -2.92 -3.82 12.41
N PHE A 34 -2.87 -4.89 11.62
CA PHE A 34 -3.92 -5.89 11.52
C PHE A 34 -3.53 -7.07 12.41
N ALA A 35 -4.22 -7.23 13.54
CA ALA A 35 -3.97 -8.32 14.48
C ALA A 35 -4.35 -9.69 13.87
N ASP A 36 -5.46 -9.75 13.14
CA ASP A 36 -5.86 -10.92 12.35
C ASP A 36 -5.65 -10.66 10.86
N GLU A 37 -4.43 -10.92 10.40
CA GLU A 37 -4.03 -10.75 9.01
C GLU A 37 -4.86 -11.60 8.05
N LYS A 38 -5.30 -12.79 8.48
CA LYS A 38 -6.07 -13.71 7.63
C LYS A 38 -7.50 -13.21 7.44
N ALA A 39 -8.13 -12.74 8.52
CA ALA A 39 -9.46 -12.13 8.44
C ALA A 39 -9.42 -10.89 7.55
N PHE A 40 -8.44 -10.01 7.75
CA PHE A 40 -8.25 -8.83 6.89
C PHE A 40 -8.11 -9.21 5.41
N LEU A 41 -7.23 -10.16 5.08
CA LEU A 41 -7.02 -10.59 3.69
C LEU A 41 -8.28 -11.25 3.11
N ALA A 42 -9.04 -12.00 3.91
CA ALA A 42 -10.30 -12.61 3.47
C ALA A 42 -11.37 -11.56 3.14
N ASP A 43 -11.48 -10.51 3.95
CA ASP A 43 -12.41 -9.40 3.71
C ASP A 43 -11.98 -8.53 2.53
N ALA A 44 -10.69 -8.18 2.45
CA ALA A 44 -10.16 -7.37 1.36
C ALA A 44 -10.33 -8.05 -0.01
N LYS A 45 -10.19 -9.38 -0.08
CA LYS A 45 -10.41 -10.17 -1.32
C LYS A 45 -11.86 -10.17 -1.81
N LYS A 46 -12.84 -9.76 -0.99
CA LYS A 46 -14.23 -9.55 -1.43
C LYS A 46 -14.35 -8.27 -2.28
N VAL A 47 -13.41 -7.34 -2.13
CA VAL A 47 -13.41 -6.03 -2.79
C VAL A 47 -12.39 -5.99 -3.93
N PHE A 48 -11.19 -6.54 -3.72
CA PHE A 48 -10.08 -6.47 -4.66
C PHE A 48 -9.71 -7.86 -5.20
N LYS A 49 -9.38 -7.93 -6.49
CA LYS A 49 -8.94 -9.18 -7.15
C LYS A 49 -7.59 -9.67 -6.64
N GLY A 50 -6.71 -8.76 -6.24
CA GLY A 50 -5.40 -9.05 -5.68
C GLY A 50 -5.14 -8.14 -4.48
N VAL A 51 -4.62 -8.73 -3.40
CA VAL A 51 -4.28 -8.02 -2.15
C VAL A 51 -2.98 -8.59 -1.60
N ILE A 52 -2.06 -7.71 -1.23
CA ILE A 52 -0.85 -8.04 -0.48
C ILE A 52 -0.85 -7.18 0.77
N LEU A 53 -0.62 -7.82 1.92
CA LEU A 53 -0.33 -7.13 3.18
C LEU A 53 1.16 -7.30 3.49
N LEU A 54 1.88 -6.20 3.61
CA LEU A 54 3.26 -6.15 4.09
C LEU A 54 3.27 -5.50 5.46
N GLN A 55 3.37 -6.30 6.51
CA GLN A 55 3.34 -5.85 7.90
C GLN A 55 4.62 -6.28 8.61
N THR A 56 5.49 -5.32 8.93
CA THR A 56 6.72 -5.53 9.71
C THR A 56 6.70 -4.65 10.95
N CYS A 57 7.78 -4.60 11.74
CA CYS A 57 7.89 -3.66 12.85
C CYS A 57 8.06 -2.19 12.40
N ASN A 58 8.49 -1.93 11.16
CA ASN A 58 8.84 -0.57 10.70
C ASN A 58 7.83 0.03 9.72
N ARG A 59 6.93 -0.79 9.17
CA ARG A 59 5.95 -0.37 8.15
C ARG A 59 4.77 -1.32 8.08
N ILE A 60 3.64 -0.75 7.68
CA ILE A 60 2.44 -1.50 7.33
C ILE A 60 1.96 -0.94 6.00
N GLU A 61 1.93 -1.78 4.98
CA GLU A 61 1.60 -1.39 3.63
C GLU A 61 0.66 -2.42 2.99
N ILE A 62 -0.34 -1.92 2.27
CA ILE A 62 -1.36 -2.71 1.59
C ILE A 62 -1.27 -2.40 0.10
N PHE A 63 -1.00 -3.42 -0.70
CA PHE A 63 -1.05 -3.31 -2.15
C PHE A 63 -2.30 -4.00 -2.67
N VAL A 64 -2.98 -3.37 -3.62
CA VAL A 64 -4.18 -3.94 -4.25
C VAL A 64 -4.11 -3.85 -5.76
N GLN A 65 -4.76 -4.82 -6.41
CA GLN A 65 -5.21 -4.66 -7.79
C GLN A 65 -6.46 -3.76 -7.79
N GLY A 66 -6.26 -2.47 -8.04
CA GLY A 66 -7.28 -1.43 -7.98
C GLY A 66 -6.67 -0.04 -8.03
N THR A 67 -7.52 0.97 -7.90
CA THR A 67 -7.15 2.39 -7.86
C THR A 67 -6.88 2.85 -6.42
N ALA A 68 -6.14 3.95 -6.27
CA ALA A 68 -5.89 4.54 -4.95
C ALA A 68 -7.19 4.97 -4.25
N GLN A 69 -8.16 5.49 -5.01
CA GLN A 69 -9.47 5.93 -4.50
C GLN A 69 -10.33 4.76 -4.01
N GLU A 70 -10.22 3.58 -4.61
CA GLU A 70 -10.88 2.37 -4.10
C GLU A 70 -10.22 1.89 -2.81
N LEU A 71 -8.89 1.89 -2.76
CA LEU A 71 -8.13 1.50 -1.57
C LEU A 71 -8.39 2.44 -0.39
N GLU A 72 -8.36 3.75 -0.61
CA GLU A 72 -8.63 4.76 0.41
C GLU A 72 -10.04 4.61 0.99
N ARG A 73 -11.06 4.49 0.12
CA ARG A 73 -12.44 4.25 0.56
C ARG A 73 -12.59 2.97 1.37
N TYR A 74 -11.91 1.89 0.98
CA TYR A 74 -11.92 0.64 1.72
C TYR A 74 -11.27 0.78 3.10
N LEU A 75 -10.10 1.41 3.18
CA LEU A 75 -9.39 1.59 4.45
C LEU A 75 -10.19 2.48 5.42
N HIS A 76 -10.82 3.55 4.91
CA HIS A 76 -11.70 4.37 5.73
C HIS A 76 -12.94 3.63 6.22
N SER A 77 -13.52 2.73 5.43
CA SER A 77 -14.70 1.97 5.85
C SER A 77 -14.41 1.01 7.00
N ILE A 78 -13.15 0.58 7.15
CA ILE A 78 -12.67 -0.23 8.28
C ILE A 78 -11.98 0.62 9.37
N GLY A 79 -12.16 1.95 9.34
CA GLY A 79 -11.69 2.87 10.38
C GLY A 79 -10.20 3.19 10.35
N LYS A 80 -9.48 2.85 9.28
CA LYS A 80 -8.07 3.22 9.12
C LYS A 80 -7.97 4.65 8.56
N THR A 81 -7.02 5.42 9.09
CA THR A 81 -6.72 6.81 8.71
C THR A 81 -5.21 7.06 8.84
N GLY A 82 -4.72 8.24 8.43
CA GLY A 82 -3.31 8.61 8.62
C GLY A 82 -2.32 7.88 7.71
N PHE A 83 -2.78 7.27 6.62
CA PHE A 83 -1.95 6.59 5.63
C PHE A 83 -1.71 7.47 4.40
N TRP A 84 -0.56 7.29 3.75
CA TRP A 84 -0.31 7.81 2.40
C TRP A 84 -0.79 6.81 1.35
N THR A 85 -0.94 7.26 0.10
CA THR A 85 -1.30 6.40 -1.04
C THR A 85 -0.40 6.63 -2.25
N LEU A 86 -0.05 5.56 -2.96
CA LEU A 86 0.64 5.57 -4.25
C LEU A 86 -0.21 4.86 -5.30
N SER A 87 -0.01 5.21 -6.57
CA SER A 87 -0.76 4.63 -7.68
C SER A 87 0.12 4.22 -8.87
N GLY A 88 -0.35 3.22 -9.60
CA GLY A 88 0.25 2.74 -10.83
C GLY A 88 1.74 2.40 -10.68
N ARG A 89 2.57 3.06 -11.50
CA ARG A 89 4.03 2.84 -11.52
C ARG A 89 4.70 3.23 -10.21
N GLU A 90 4.20 4.23 -9.49
CA GLU A 90 4.79 4.64 -8.21
C GLU A 90 4.64 3.52 -7.18
N ALA A 91 3.46 2.89 -7.11
CA ALA A 91 3.22 1.75 -6.23
C ALA A 91 4.12 0.55 -6.58
N LEU A 92 4.30 0.23 -7.88
CA LEU A 92 5.20 -0.85 -8.30
C LEU A 92 6.68 -0.55 -8.01
N ASN A 93 7.12 0.67 -8.31
CA ASN A 93 8.49 1.09 -8.03
C ASN A 93 8.79 1.03 -6.53
N HIS A 94 7.84 1.46 -5.70
CA HIS A 94 7.94 1.33 -4.24
C HIS A 94 8.09 -0.13 -3.81
N LEU A 95 7.23 -1.02 -4.30
CA LEU A 95 7.32 -2.46 -4.01
C LEU A 95 8.68 -3.06 -4.41
N LEU A 96 9.21 -2.70 -5.58
CA LEU A 96 10.52 -3.18 -6.04
C LEU A 96 11.67 -2.66 -5.18
N ARG A 97 11.60 -1.40 -4.73
CA ARG A 97 12.61 -0.81 -3.81
C ARG A 97 12.63 -1.50 -2.46
N LEU A 98 11.44 -1.80 -1.93
CA LEU A 98 11.29 -2.59 -0.70
C LEU A 98 11.89 -3.99 -0.87
N ALA A 99 11.53 -4.68 -1.95
CA ALA A 99 12.00 -6.04 -2.24
C ALA A 99 13.51 -6.12 -2.46
N SER A 100 14.12 -5.07 -3.00
CA SER A 100 15.57 -4.98 -3.19
C SER A 100 16.34 -4.53 -1.94
N GLY A 101 15.67 -4.31 -0.81
CA GLY A 101 16.28 -3.88 0.44
C GLY A 101 16.76 -2.42 0.45
N MET A 102 16.40 -1.60 -0.54
CA MET A 102 16.84 -0.20 -0.61
C MET A 102 16.20 0.67 0.49
N ASP A 103 15.06 0.25 1.01
CA ASP A 103 14.32 0.91 2.09
C ASP A 103 14.26 0.05 3.38
N SER A 104 15.23 -0.87 3.54
CA SER A 104 15.44 -1.60 4.78
C SER A 104 16.43 -0.84 5.69
N MET A 105 15.99 -0.54 6.91
CA MET A 105 16.92 -0.46 8.04
C MET A 105 17.45 -1.88 8.24
N ILE A 106 18.69 -2.12 7.83
CA ILE A 106 19.51 -3.21 8.39
C ILE A 106 20.30 -2.58 9.54
#